data_AF-A0A6P0T0F5-F1
#
_entry.id   AF-A0A6P0T0F5-F1
#
_cell.length_a   1.000
_cell.length_b   1.000
_cell.length_c   1.000
_cell.angle_alpha   90.00
_cell.angle_beta   90.00
_cell.angle_gamma   90.00
#
_symmetry.space_group_name_H-M   'P 1'
#
loop_
_entity.id
_entity.type
_entity.pdbx_description
1 polymer ?
#
loop_
_entity_poly.entity_id
_entity_poly.type
_entity_poly.pdbx_seq_one_letter_code
_entity_poly.pdbx_strand_id
1 'polypeptide(L)' 'MTTIISLNTNHFQTLDLSPAQTVIETWLQDGAIANYEQQLGFKIDFDCDPEDPREFSEIPEVRLWFVRLDAT' A
#
# COMPACT_ATOMS: atom_id res chain seq x y z
N MET A 1 14.87 9.67 -3.05
CA MET A 1 14.47 8.77 -4.15
C MET A 1 13.20 8.07 -3.69
N THR A 2 12.19 7.89 -4.54
CA THR A 2 10.93 7.31 -4.08
C THR A 2 11.00 5.78 -4.05
N THR A 3 10.70 5.18 -2.90
CA THR A 3 10.48 3.76 -2.72
C THR A 3 9.05 3.41 -3.09
N ILE A 4 8.88 2.50 -4.04
CA ILE A 4 7.58 2.10 -4.56
C ILE A 4 7.23 0.70 -4.06
N ILE A 5 6.16 0.60 -3.27
CA ILE A 5 5.55 -0.68 -2.90
C ILE A 5 4.56 -1.07 -4.01
N SER A 6 4.76 -2.25 -4.59
CA SER A 6 3.85 -2.78 -5.62
C SER A 6 2.76 -3.62 -4.99
N LEU A 7 1.51 -3.23 -5.23
CA LEU A 7 0.33 -3.93 -4.74
C LEU A 7 -0.45 -4.49 -5.92
N ASN A 8 -0.94 -5.71 -5.81
CA ASN A 8 -1.80 -6.35 -6.80
C ASN A 8 -3.14 -6.74 -6.17
N THR A 9 -4.12 -7.12 -7.00
CA THR A 9 -5.44 -7.57 -6.57
C THR A 9 -5.42 -8.62 -5.44
N ASN A 10 -4.48 -9.57 -5.47
CA ASN A 10 -4.38 -10.61 -4.45
C ASN A 10 -4.06 -10.03 -3.07
N HIS A 11 -3.13 -9.07 -2.97
CA HIS A 11 -2.81 -8.41 -1.70
C HIS A 11 -4.04 -7.75 -1.07
N PHE A 12 -4.89 -7.12 -1.89
CA PHE A 12 -6.14 -6.49 -1.41
C PHE A 12 -7.18 -7.53 -0.99
N GLN A 13 -7.39 -8.58 -1.78
CA GLN A 13 -8.38 -9.63 -1.51
C GLN A 13 -8.05 -10.46 -0.25
N THR A 14 -6.76 -10.69 0.00
CA THR A 14 -6.29 -11.48 1.14
C THR A 14 -5.91 -10.64 2.36
N LEU A 15 -5.97 -9.30 2.24
CA LEU A 15 -5.48 -8.36 3.24
C LEU A 15 -4.02 -8.60 3.64
N ASP A 16 -3.20 -9.03 2.67
CA ASP A 16 -1.78 -9.25 2.85
C ASP A 16 -1.04 -7.92 2.94
N LEU A 17 -0.55 -7.61 4.14
CA LEU A 17 0.21 -6.39 4.43
C LEU A 17 1.72 -6.58 4.24
N SER A 18 2.19 -7.80 3.96
CA SER A 18 3.61 -8.12 3.90
C SER A 18 4.43 -7.21 2.97
N PRO A 19 3.93 -6.73 1.81
CA PRO A 19 4.71 -5.84 0.94
C PRO A 19 5.04 -4.50 1.60
N ALA A 20 4.13 -3.94 2.41
CA ALA A 20 4.37 -2.69 3.13
C ALA A 20 5.14 -2.92 4.42
N GLN A 21 4.79 -3.95 5.18
CA GLN A 21 5.47 -4.28 6.44
C GLN A 21 6.97 -4.53 6.20
N THR A 22 7.33 -5.29 5.16
CA THR A 22 8.75 -5.56 4.83
C THR A 22 9.55 -4.28 4.65
N VAL A 23 8.99 -3.27 3.98
CA VAL A 23 9.67 -1.98 3.73
C VAL A 23 9.71 -1.13 5.00
N ILE A 24 8.57 -0.98 5.67
CA ILE A 24 8.43 -0.11 6.84
C ILE A 24 9.26 -0.64 8.03
N GLU A 25 9.23 -1.94 8.29
CA GLU A 25 10.00 -2.57 9.36
C GLU A 25 11.50 -2.39 9.16
N THR A 26 11.98 -2.46 7.91
CA THR A 26 13.39 -2.19 7.60
C THR A 26 13.77 -0.77 8.02
N TRP A 27 12.96 0.23 7.68
CA TRP A 27 13.22 1.63 8.05
C TRP A 27 13.11 1.91 9.54
N LEU A 28 12.21 1.20 10.24
CA LEU A 28 12.08 1.26 11.68
C LEU A 28 13.32 0.68 12.37
N GLN A 29 13.82 -0.47 11.91
CA GLN A 29 15.04 -1.10 12.44
C GLN A 29 16.28 -0.22 12.24
N ASP A 30 16.37 0.44 11.08
CA ASP A 30 17.46 1.36 10.77
C ASP A 30 17.39 2.69 11.56
N GLY A 31 16.31 2.94 12.31
CA GLY A 31 16.08 4.18 13.05
C GLY A 31 16.00 5.43 12.16
N ALA A 32 15.83 5.24 10.86
CA ALA A 32 15.94 6.27 9.84
C ALA A 32 14.58 6.67 9.24
N ILE A 33 13.46 6.26 9.84
CA ILE A 33 12.12 6.46 9.29
C ILE A 33 11.81 7.93 8.90
N ALA A 34 12.28 8.90 9.68
CA ALA A 34 12.12 10.32 9.39
C ALA A 34 12.84 10.77 8.11
N ASN A 35 13.91 10.08 7.71
CA ASN A 35 14.65 10.38 6.47
C ASN A 35 13.87 9.96 5.22
N TYR A 36 12.82 9.14 5.37
CA TYR A 36 11.99 8.63 4.28
C TYR A 36 10.64 9.37 4.16
N GLU A 37 10.46 10.48 4.89
CA GLU A 37 9.28 11.34 4.76
C GLU A 37 9.02 11.69 3.28
N GLN A 38 7.78 11.51 2.83
CA GLN A 38 7.35 11.72 1.43
C GLN A 38 8.13 10.93 0.36
N GLN A 39 8.91 9.93 0.75
CA GLN A 39 9.64 9.05 -0.18
C GLN A 39 8.94 7.71 -0.40
N LEU A 40 7.77 7.48 0.19
CA LEU A 40 6.99 6.26 -0.01
C LEU A 40 5.87 6.49 -1.02
N GLY A 41 5.75 5.58 -1.98
CA GLY A 41 4.65 5.53 -2.93
C GLY A 41 4.12 4.12 -3.12
N PHE A 42 2.87 4.01 -3.59
CA PHE A 42 2.25 2.74 -3.93
C PHE A 42 1.98 2.69 -5.43
N LYS A 43 2.37 1.58 -6.07
CA LYS A 43 1.93 1.24 -7.42
C LYS A 43 0.85 0.18 -7.28
N ILE A 44 -0.38 0.55 -7.62
CA ILE A 44 -1.56 -0.30 -7.48
C ILE A 44 -1.89 -0.90 -8.84
N ASP A 45 -1.85 -2.23 -8.91
CA ASP A 45 -2.32 -3.03 -10.04
C ASP A 45 -3.57 -3.79 -9.60
N PHE A 46 -4.71 -3.11 -9.65
CA PHE A 46 -6.00 -3.64 -9.20
C PHE A 46 -6.90 -3.85 -10.41
N ASP A 47 -7.36 -5.09 -10.58
CA ASP A 47 -8.23 -5.48 -11.69
C ASP A 47 -9.61 -4.85 -11.47
N CYS A 48 -9.90 -3.82 -12.26
CA CYS A 48 -11.14 -3.06 -12.22
C CYS A 48 -11.69 -2.94 -13.64
N ASP A 49 -13.02 -2.90 -13.75
CA ASP A 49 -13.66 -2.63 -15.03
C ASP A 49 -13.17 -1.27 -15.56
N PRO A 50 -12.69 -1.16 -16.81
CA PRO A 50 -12.21 0.10 -17.38
C PRO A 50 -13.30 1.17 -17.50
N GLU A 51 -14.58 0.81 -17.43
CA GLU A 51 -15.71 1.75 -17.41
C GLU A 51 -16.12 2.15 -15.99
N ASP A 52 -15.49 1.59 -14.95
CA ASP A 52 -15.75 1.96 -13.56
C ASP A 52 -15.24 3.38 -13.28
N PRO A 53 -16.11 4.33 -12.89
CA PRO A 53 -15.70 5.71 -12.66
C PRO A 53 -15.02 5.93 -11.30
N ARG A 54 -14.94 4.91 -10.43
CA ARG A 54 -14.41 5.04 -9.08
C ARG A 54 -12.89 5.22 -9.08
N GLU A 55 -12.42 6.14 -8.25
CA GLU A 55 -11.01 6.21 -7.88
C GLU A 55 -10.64 5.02 -6.98
N PHE A 56 -9.36 4.63 -6.93
CA PHE A 56 -8.92 3.51 -6.08
C PHE A 56 -9.33 3.65 -4.61
N SER A 57 -9.34 4.88 -4.08
CA SER A 57 -9.77 5.14 -2.70
C SER A 57 -11.25 4.85 -2.45
N GLU A 58 -12.08 4.79 -3.49
CA GLU A 58 -13.51 4.50 -3.43
C GLU A 58 -13.82 3.00 -3.58
N ILE A 59 -12.82 2.20 -3.95
CA ILE A 59 -12.93 0.74 -4.00
C ILE A 59 -12.83 0.18 -2.57
N PRO A 60 -13.86 -0.53 -2.06
CA PRO A 60 -13.89 -1.00 -0.67
C PRO A 60 -12.70 -1.87 -0.27
N GLU A 61 -12.27 -2.77 -1.15
CA GLU A 61 -11.15 -3.69 -0.93
C GLU A 61 -9.83 -2.93 -0.77
N VAL A 62 -9.59 -1.95 -1.67
CA VAL A 62 -8.40 -1.10 -1.61
C VAL A 62 -8.43 -0.25 -0.35
N ARG A 63 -9.57 0.41 -0.06
CA ARG A 63 -9.73 1.22 1.15
C ARG A 63 -9.52 0.41 2.42
N LEU A 64 -10.12 -0.78 2.52
CA LEU A 64 -10.00 -1.65 3.68
C LEU A 64 -8.55 -2.05 3.94
N TRP A 65 -7.78 -2.33 2.88
CA TRP A 65 -6.36 -2.66 3.01
C TRP A 65 -5.56 -1.53 3.66
N PHE A 66 -5.77 -0.28 3.22
CA PHE A 66 -5.09 0.88 3.83
C PHE A 66 -5.56 1.17 5.26
N VAL A 67 -6.85 0.99 5.56
CA VAL A 67 -7.37 1.08 6.94
C VAL A 67 -6.72 0.03 7.83
N ARG A 68 -6.54 -1.20 7.32
CA ARG A 68 -5.87 -2.27 8.06
C ARG A 68 -4.40 -1.94 8.30
N LEU A 69 -3.70 -1.40 7.29
CA LEU A 69 -2.30 -0.99 7.42
C LEU A 69 -2.13 0.10 8.49
N ASP A 70 -3.03 1.07 8.58
CA ASP A 70 -3.01 2.14 9.59
C ASP A 70 -3.33 1.63 11.02
N ALA A 71 -4.11 0.57 11.13
CA ALA A 71 -4.55 0.00 12.40
C ALA A 71 -3.57 -1.02 13.02
N THR A 72 -2.55 -1.46 12.29
CA THR A 72 -1.50 -2.40 12.74
C THR A 72 -0.22 -1.70 13.14
#